data_AF-A0A969VQM4-F1
#
_entry.id   AF-A0A969VQM4-F1
#
_cell.length_a   1.000
_cell.length_b   1.000
_cell.length_c   1.000
_cell.angle_alpha   90.00
_cell.angle_beta   90.00
_cell.angle_gamma   90.00
#
_symmetry.space_group_name_H-M   'P 1'
#
loop_
_entity.id
_entity.type
_entity.pdbx_description
1 polymer ?
#
loop_
_entity_poly.entity_id
_entity_poly.type
_entity_poly.pdbx_seq_one_letter_code
_entity_poly.pdbx_strand_id
1 'polypeptide(L)'
;MKYIFVTGGVVSGIGKGIVAASIGLFLKSSGFRVDAVKFDPYLNIDPGTMSPFEHGEVYVLDDGSETDLDLGHYERFLDVNLNSNASVTAGKIYDRILKDEREGRYLGKNVQLIPHVTESIKEAFAKGSQDFDVRIIEIGGSSGDMEGEIFWKAFVNLEGKR
;
A
#
# COMPACT_ATOMS: atom_id res chain seq x y z
N MET A 1 -10.32 -15.28 -4.01
CA MET A 1 -9.64 -13.98 -3.82
C MET A 1 -9.26 -13.40 -5.17
N LYS A 2 -9.62 -12.14 -5.40
CA LYS A 2 -9.29 -11.35 -6.58
C LYS A 2 -8.62 -10.04 -6.14
N TYR A 3 -7.81 -9.46 -7.03
CA TYR A 3 -7.06 -8.24 -6.77
C TYR A 3 -7.40 -7.21 -7.85
N ILE A 4 -7.67 -5.98 -7.43
CA ILE A 4 -7.87 -4.84 -8.32
C ILE A 4 -6.77 -3.84 -8.04
N PHE A 5 -5.86 -3.65 -9.00
CA PHE A 5 -4.82 -2.63 -8.91
C PHE A 5 -5.36 -1.30 -9.44
N VAL A 6 -5.21 -0.24 -8.64
CA VAL A 6 -5.60 1.12 -8.98
C VAL A 6 -4.36 2.00 -8.98
N THR A 7 -4.07 2.62 -10.11
CA THR A 7 -2.86 3.43 -10.32
C THR A 7 -3.22 4.79 -10.91
N GLY A 8 -2.44 5.82 -10.59
CA GLY A 8 -2.66 7.18 -11.08
C GLY A 8 -1.85 7.46 -12.34
N GLY A 9 -2.40 8.22 -13.28
CA GLY A 9 -1.65 8.71 -14.45
C GLY A 9 -1.62 10.23 -14.46
N VAL A 10 -0.55 10.79 -15.05
CA VAL A 10 -0.37 12.22 -15.37
C VAL A 10 -0.16 13.14 -14.15
N VAL A 11 -1.10 13.20 -13.20
CA VAL A 11 -1.01 14.11 -12.04
C VAL A 11 -1.57 13.43 -10.79
N SER A 12 -0.88 13.59 -9.65
CA SER A 12 -1.35 13.15 -8.34
C SER A 12 -2.42 14.09 -7.75
N GLY A 13 -3.29 13.59 -6.88
CA GLY A 13 -4.30 14.41 -6.19
C GLY A 13 -5.64 14.62 -6.92
N ILE A 14 -5.88 13.95 -8.06
CA ILE A 14 -7.15 14.04 -8.83
C ILE A 14 -8.29 13.18 -8.22
N GLY A 15 -8.01 12.46 -7.13
CA GLY A 15 -9.04 11.66 -6.41
C GLY A 15 -8.97 10.15 -6.66
N LYS A 16 -7.76 9.60 -6.86
CA LYS A 16 -7.54 8.16 -7.02
C LYS A 16 -8.13 7.35 -5.87
N GLY A 17 -7.87 7.74 -4.61
CA GLY A 17 -8.41 7.07 -3.43
C GLY A 17 -9.94 7.09 -3.36
N ILE A 18 -10.59 8.21 -3.68
CA ILE A 18 -12.06 8.31 -3.72
C ILE A 18 -12.66 7.41 -4.80
N VAL A 19 -12.06 7.38 -6.00
CA VAL A 19 -12.52 6.51 -7.09
C VAL A 19 -12.35 5.03 -6.70
N ALA A 20 -11.21 4.66 -6.12
CA ALA A 20 -10.94 3.31 -5.65
C ALA A 20 -11.93 2.89 -4.54
N ALA A 21 -12.15 3.74 -3.54
CA ALA A 21 -13.11 3.51 -2.47
C ALA A 21 -14.55 3.36 -3.01
N SER A 22 -14.92 4.16 -4.02
CA SER A 22 -16.24 4.08 -4.69
C SER A 22 -16.43 2.75 -5.43
N ILE A 23 -15.41 2.24 -6.11
CA ILE A 23 -15.43 0.90 -6.72
C ILE A 23 -15.62 -0.17 -5.64
N GLY A 24 -14.92 -0.02 -4.51
CA GLY A 24 -15.06 -0.91 -3.37
C GLY A 24 -16.47 -0.91 -2.78
N LEU A 25 -17.09 0.25 -2.61
CA LEU A 25 -18.48 0.38 -2.16
C LEU A 25 -19.46 -0.33 -3.11
N PHE A 26 -19.27 -0.18 -4.42
CA PHE A 26 -20.11 -0.87 -5.42
C PHE A 26 -20.00 -2.40 -5.30
N LEU A 27 -18.78 -2.92 -5.11
CA LEU A 27 -18.53 -4.35 -4.90
C LEU A 27 -19.12 -4.83 -3.56
N LYS A 28 -18.94 -4.08 -2.47
CA LYS A 28 -19.55 -4.38 -1.17
C LYS A 28 -21.07 -4.43 -1.27
N SER A 29 -21.67 -3.46 -1.95
CA SER A 29 -23.12 -3.39 -2.20
C SER A 29 -23.63 -4.57 -3.05
N SER A 30 -22.76 -5.19 -3.83
CA SER A 30 -23.05 -6.39 -4.61
C SER A 30 -22.84 -7.70 -3.81
N GLY A 31 -22.56 -7.61 -2.50
CA GLY A 31 -22.42 -8.75 -1.60
C GLY A 31 -21.02 -9.34 -1.50
N PHE A 32 -19.99 -8.69 -2.07
CA PHE A 32 -18.60 -9.13 -1.93
C PHE A 32 -17.98 -8.58 -0.64
N ARG A 33 -17.13 -9.38 0.01
CA ARG A 33 -16.24 -8.88 1.07
C ARG A 33 -15.08 -8.17 0.41
N VAL A 34 -14.94 -6.88 0.70
CA VAL A 34 -13.94 -6.01 0.08
C VAL A 34 -12.95 -5.57 1.14
N ASP A 35 -11.67 -5.65 0.79
CA ASP A 35 -10.56 -5.14 1.58
C ASP A 35 -9.75 -4.14 0.77
N ALA A 36 -8.95 -3.29 1.42
CA ALA A 36 -8.15 -2.26 0.75
C ALA A 36 -6.76 -2.14 1.37
N VAL A 37 -5.78 -1.90 0.50
CA VAL A 37 -4.39 -1.58 0.88
C VAL A 37 -3.85 -0.48 -0.02
N LYS A 38 -3.12 0.46 0.57
CA LYS A 38 -2.47 1.56 -0.11
C LYS A 38 -0.95 1.43 0.00
N PHE A 39 -0.30 1.54 -1.15
CA PHE A 39 1.15 1.55 -1.32
C PHE A 39 1.60 2.95 -1.67
N ASP A 40 2.27 3.62 -0.73
CA ASP A 40 2.80 4.96 -0.90
C ASP A 40 4.29 4.94 -1.23
N PRO A 41 4.72 5.58 -2.32
CA PRO A 41 6.11 5.51 -2.76
C PRO A 41 7.05 6.45 -2.00
N TYR A 42 6.55 7.29 -1.10
CA TYR A 42 7.38 8.19 -0.29
C TYR A 42 8.22 7.45 0.76
N LEU A 43 9.33 8.06 1.17
CA LEU A 43 10.32 7.47 2.09
C LEU A 43 10.01 7.65 3.57
N ASN A 44 9.06 8.51 3.93
CA ASN A 44 8.57 8.59 5.30
C ASN A 44 8.01 7.22 5.73
N ILE A 45 8.35 6.77 6.94
CA ILE A 45 7.84 5.49 7.49
C ILE A 45 6.32 5.59 7.68
N ASP A 46 5.87 6.74 8.18
CA ASP A 46 4.49 7.14 8.35
C ASP A 46 4.37 8.64 8.01
N PRO A 47 3.17 9.14 7.74
CA PRO A 47 2.98 10.56 7.43
C PRO A 47 3.02 11.47 8.67
N GLY A 48 3.25 10.95 9.88
CA GLY A 48 3.28 11.74 11.12
C GLY A 48 4.37 12.83 11.14
N THR A 49 5.41 12.64 10.34
CA THR A 49 6.51 13.60 10.16
C THR A 49 6.26 14.61 9.03
N MET A 50 5.19 14.45 8.25
CA MET A 50 4.87 15.29 7.10
C MET A 50 4.03 16.49 7.54
N SER A 51 4.22 17.64 6.88
CA SER A 51 3.40 18.82 7.14
C SER A 51 1.96 18.60 6.63
N PRO A 52 0.93 18.73 7.49
CA PRO A 52 -0.46 18.55 7.06
C PRO A 52 -0.90 19.58 6.01
N PHE A 53 -0.25 20.74 5.97
CA PHE A 53 -0.54 21.80 5.01
C PHE A 53 -0.03 21.50 3.60
N GLU A 54 0.98 20.64 3.47
CA GLU A 54 1.61 20.31 2.18
C GLU A 54 1.11 18.98 1.62
N HIS A 55 0.85 18.01 2.49
CA HIS A 55 0.55 16.63 2.09
C HIS A 55 -0.83 16.12 2.51
N GLY A 56 -1.64 16.98 3.13
CA GLY A 56 -2.96 16.62 3.64
C GLY A 56 -2.93 16.09 5.07
N GLU A 57 -4.11 15.83 5.61
CA GLU A 57 -4.26 15.34 6.97
C GLU A 57 -3.65 13.94 7.17
N VAL A 58 -3.15 13.68 8.37
CA VAL A 58 -2.81 12.33 8.83
C VAL A 58 -4.10 11.68 9.35
N TYR A 59 -4.41 10.49 8.86
CA TYR A 59 -5.52 9.68 9.37
C TYR A 59 -5.00 8.67 10.39
N VAL A 60 -5.74 8.47 11.48
CA VAL A 60 -5.37 7.54 12.55
C VAL A 60 -6.35 6.39 12.54
N LEU A 61 -5.86 5.17 12.35
CA LEU A 61 -6.65 3.94 12.40
C LEU A 61 -6.97 3.55 13.85
N ASP A 62 -7.94 2.65 14.03
CA ASP A 62 -8.35 2.12 15.35
C ASP A 62 -7.20 1.46 16.13
N ASP A 63 -6.20 0.92 15.42
CA ASP A 63 -5.00 0.32 16.03
C ASP A 63 -3.95 1.36 16.46
N GLY A 64 -4.25 2.65 16.29
CA GLY A 64 -3.39 3.78 16.64
C GLY A 64 -2.32 4.11 15.60
N SER A 65 -2.33 3.46 14.43
CA SER A 65 -1.37 3.76 13.38
C SER A 65 -1.73 5.03 12.61
N GLU A 66 -0.72 5.88 12.40
CA GLU A 66 -0.78 7.07 11.55
C GLU A 66 -0.58 6.68 10.08
N THR A 67 -1.54 7.05 9.23
CA THR A 67 -1.61 6.66 7.82
C THR A 67 -2.03 7.82 6.93
N ASP A 68 -1.91 7.63 5.62
CA ASP A 68 -2.41 8.57 4.63
C ASP A 68 -3.94 8.72 4.71
N LEU A 69 -4.45 9.90 4.36
CA LEU A 69 -5.88 10.23 4.41
C LEU A 69 -6.76 9.29 3.58
N ASP A 70 -6.22 8.70 2.52
CA ASP A 70 -6.98 7.81 1.65
C ASP A 70 -7.45 6.54 2.39
N LEU A 71 -6.79 6.12 3.46
CA LEU A 71 -7.25 5.02 4.31
C LEU A 71 -8.59 5.37 4.98
N GLY A 72 -8.78 6.63 5.36
CA GLY A 72 -10.06 7.12 5.86
C GLY A 72 -11.17 7.14 4.80
N HIS A 73 -10.83 7.26 3.51
CA HIS A 73 -11.82 7.06 2.44
C HIS A 73 -12.27 5.60 2.39
N TYR A 74 -11.33 4.66 2.46
CA TYR A 74 -11.66 3.23 2.45
C TYR A 74 -12.50 2.83 3.66
N GLU A 75 -12.15 3.21 4.89
CA GLU A 75 -12.96 2.88 6.07
C GLU A 75 -14.38 3.45 5.99
N ARG A 76 -14.53 4.71 5.57
CA ARG A 76 -15.85 5.36 5.46
C ARG A 76 -16.74 4.74 4.37
N PHE A 77 -16.17 4.37 3.24
CA PHE A 77 -16.93 3.81 2.11
C PHE A 77 -17.18 2.33 2.28
N LEU A 78 -16.19 1.59 2.77
CA LEU A 78 -16.28 0.16 2.97
C LEU A 78 -16.89 -0.21 4.30
N ASP A 79 -17.03 0.71 5.26
CA ASP A 79 -17.57 0.46 6.61
C ASP A 79 -16.92 -0.80 7.21
N VAL A 80 -15.59 -0.71 7.32
CA VAL A 80 -14.67 -1.71 7.90
C VAL A 80 -13.57 -0.97 8.65
N ASN A 81 -12.96 -1.65 9.62
CA ASN A 81 -11.80 -1.12 10.35
C ASN A 81 -10.54 -1.73 9.72
N LEU A 82 -9.71 -0.87 9.14
CA LEU A 82 -8.41 -1.23 8.62
C LEU A 82 -7.39 -1.22 9.76
N ASN A 83 -6.21 -1.77 9.49
CA ASN A 83 -5.08 -1.72 10.43
C ASN A 83 -3.82 -1.28 9.70
N SER A 84 -2.75 -1.10 10.46
CA SER A 84 -1.42 -0.70 9.98
C SER A 84 -0.89 -1.46 8.76
N ASN A 85 -1.34 -2.71 8.48
CA ASN A 85 -0.95 -3.44 7.27
C ASN A 85 -1.61 -2.90 5.98
N ALA A 86 -2.68 -2.11 6.09
CA ALA A 86 -3.33 -1.46 4.96
C ALA A 86 -2.54 -0.23 4.45
N SER A 87 -1.58 0.29 5.23
CA SER A 87 -0.71 1.41 4.84
C SER A 87 0.74 0.96 4.72
N VAL A 88 1.19 0.80 3.47
CA VAL A 88 2.56 0.39 3.14
C VAL A 88 3.29 1.55 2.50
N THR A 89 4.40 2.00 3.09
CA THR A 89 5.23 3.08 2.54
C THR A 89 6.56 2.52 2.06
N ALA A 90 7.21 3.17 1.08
CA ALA A 90 8.57 2.80 0.70
C ALA A 90 9.51 2.92 1.91
N GLY A 91 9.32 3.93 2.76
CA GLY A 91 10.03 4.10 4.04
C GLY A 91 10.01 2.85 4.91
N LYS A 92 8.82 2.30 5.21
CA LYS A 92 8.66 1.06 5.98
C LYS A 92 9.38 -0.13 5.35
N ILE A 93 9.31 -0.26 4.02
CA ILE A 93 9.95 -1.34 3.27
C ILE A 93 11.48 -1.24 3.39
N TYR A 94 12.05 -0.07 3.15
CA TYR A 94 13.50 0.14 3.23
C TYR A 94 14.02 0.01 4.66
N ASP A 95 13.33 0.58 5.64
CA ASP A 95 13.71 0.47 7.06
C ASP A 95 13.79 -1.00 7.50
N ARG A 96 12.80 -1.82 7.13
CA ARG A 96 12.82 -3.26 7.41
C ARG A 96 14.01 -3.95 6.76
N ILE A 97 14.28 -3.70 5.48
CA ILE A 97 15.37 -4.34 4.75
C ILE A 97 16.73 -3.98 5.35
N LEU A 98 16.92 -2.70 5.71
CA LEU A 98 18.17 -2.24 6.32
C LEU A 98 18.37 -2.83 7.72
N LYS A 99 17.31 -2.97 8.52
CA LYS A 99 17.37 -3.67 9.82
C LYS A 99 17.72 -5.14 9.65
N ASP A 100 17.07 -5.83 8.72
CA ASP A 100 17.32 -7.24 8.41
C ASP A 100 18.77 -7.48 7.93
N GLU A 101 19.32 -6.54 7.16
CA GLU A 101 20.73 -6.55 6.76
C GLU A 101 21.67 -6.41 7.95
N ARG A 102 21.42 -5.45 8.84
CA ARG A 102 22.24 -5.21 10.04
C ARG A 102 22.20 -6.35 11.05
N GLU A 103 21.08 -7.08 11.10
CA GLU A 103 20.93 -8.30 11.89
C GLU A 103 21.55 -9.54 11.24
N GLY A 104 22.10 -9.42 10.02
CA GLY A 104 22.75 -10.51 9.31
C GLY A 104 21.80 -11.50 8.65
N ARG A 105 20.52 -11.17 8.48
CA ARG A 105 19.52 -12.09 7.88
C ARG A 105 19.80 -12.46 6.43
N TYR A 106 20.58 -11.63 5.72
CA TYR A 106 21.03 -11.90 4.35
C TYR A 106 22.36 -12.67 4.26
N LEU A 107 22.88 -13.19 5.37
CA LEU A 107 24.09 -14.04 5.42
C LEU A 107 25.33 -13.40 4.76
N GLY A 108 25.49 -12.08 4.93
CA GLY A 108 26.60 -11.31 4.36
C GLY A 108 26.55 -11.12 2.85
N LYS A 109 25.45 -11.47 2.18
CA LYS A 109 25.26 -11.26 0.73
C LYS A 109 24.78 -9.84 0.43
N ASN A 110 24.99 -9.40 -0.81
CA ASN A 110 24.54 -8.10 -1.29
C ASN A 110 23.01 -7.99 -1.24
N VAL A 111 22.53 -6.89 -0.67
CA VAL A 111 21.12 -6.49 -0.69
C VAL A 111 20.88 -5.58 -1.89
N GLN A 112 19.77 -5.80 -2.60
CA GLN A 112 19.46 -5.19 -3.90
C GLN A 112 17.97 -4.88 -4.02
N LEU A 113 17.59 -3.95 -4.90
CA LEU A 113 16.19 -3.63 -5.20
C LEU A 113 15.41 -4.88 -5.65
N ILE A 114 15.97 -5.64 -6.58
CA ILE A 114 15.44 -6.94 -6.99
C ILE A 114 16.47 -8.00 -6.58
N PRO A 115 16.10 -9.05 -5.82
CA PRO A 115 14.74 -9.38 -5.39
C PRO A 115 14.30 -8.73 -4.07
N HIS A 116 15.21 -8.22 -3.24
CA HIS A 116 14.94 -7.98 -1.81
C HIS A 116 13.82 -6.95 -1.54
N VAL A 117 13.83 -5.80 -2.25
CA VAL A 117 12.75 -4.80 -2.10
C VAL A 117 11.45 -5.34 -2.68
N THR A 118 11.49 -5.94 -3.87
CA THR A 118 10.28 -6.51 -4.49
C THR A 118 9.65 -7.64 -3.67
N GLU A 119 10.44 -8.48 -3.00
CA GLU A 119 9.92 -9.53 -2.12
C GLU A 119 9.37 -8.95 -0.82
N SER A 120 10.04 -7.94 -0.22
CA SER A 120 9.51 -7.25 0.96
C SER A 120 8.16 -6.57 0.67
N ILE A 121 7.99 -5.98 -0.52
CA ILE A 121 6.70 -5.43 -0.98
C ILE A 121 5.64 -6.53 -1.10
N LYS A 122 5.98 -7.69 -1.70
CA LYS A 122 5.06 -8.83 -1.81
C LYS A 122 4.67 -9.40 -0.45
N GLU A 123 5.61 -9.46 0.49
CA GLU A 123 5.33 -9.87 1.87
C GLU A 123 4.40 -8.88 2.57
N ALA A 124 4.60 -7.57 2.40
CA ALA A 124 3.69 -6.56 2.93
C ALA A 124 2.28 -6.69 2.32
N PHE A 125 2.21 -6.90 1.00
CA PHE A 125 0.96 -7.17 0.29
C PHE A 125 0.21 -8.42 0.79
N ALA A 126 0.95 -9.47 1.16
CA ALA A 126 0.37 -10.70 1.69
C ALA A 126 -0.13 -10.57 3.13
N LYS A 127 0.29 -9.53 3.87
CA LYS A 127 -0.22 -9.23 5.22
C LYS A 127 -1.64 -8.64 5.16
N GLY A 128 -2.26 -8.51 6.33
CA GLY A 128 -3.65 -8.05 6.46
C GLY A 128 -4.68 -9.19 6.43
N SER A 129 -5.96 -8.82 6.38
CA SER A 129 -7.07 -9.78 6.41
C SER A 129 -6.96 -10.77 5.26
N GLN A 130 -7.15 -12.06 5.51
CA GLN A 130 -7.27 -13.04 4.41
C GLN A 130 -8.74 -13.30 4.06
N ASP A 131 -9.66 -12.67 4.78
CA ASP A 131 -11.10 -12.92 4.68
C ASP A 131 -11.77 -11.91 3.75
N PHE A 132 -11.38 -11.93 2.48
CA PHE A 132 -11.95 -11.07 1.44
C PHE A 132 -12.19 -11.82 0.13
N ASP A 133 -13.16 -11.34 -0.65
CA ASP A 133 -13.40 -11.81 -2.00
C ASP A 133 -12.61 -10.97 -3.01
N VAL A 134 -12.54 -9.65 -2.79
CA VAL A 134 -11.78 -8.69 -3.59
C VAL A 134 -10.93 -7.79 -2.69
N ARG A 135 -9.64 -7.63 -3.01
CA ARG A 135 -8.77 -6.62 -2.39
C ARG A 135 -8.41 -5.54 -3.41
N ILE A 136 -8.68 -4.29 -3.06
CA ILE A 136 -8.28 -3.11 -3.80
C ILE A 136 -6.86 -2.74 -3.38
N ILE A 137 -5.98 -2.54 -4.35
CA ILE A 137 -4.57 -2.24 -4.16
C ILE A 137 -4.32 -0.92 -4.85
N GLU A 138 -4.23 0.15 -4.07
CA GLU A 138 -3.90 1.46 -4.59
C GLU A 138 -2.38 1.64 -4.58
N ILE A 139 -1.81 2.00 -5.72
CA ILE A 139 -0.42 2.43 -5.82
C ILE A 139 -0.41 3.95 -5.96
N GLY A 140 0.14 4.62 -4.94
CA GLY A 140 0.36 6.06 -4.87
C GLY A 140 1.34 6.57 -5.94
N GLY A 141 1.42 7.89 -6.07
CA GLY A 141 2.19 8.55 -7.12
C GLY A 141 1.51 8.50 -8.49
N SER A 142 2.30 8.85 -9.52
CA SER A 142 1.88 8.83 -10.93
C SER A 142 2.69 7.79 -11.71
N SER A 143 2.04 7.12 -12.65
CA SER A 143 2.71 6.20 -13.57
C SER A 143 3.81 6.91 -14.36
N GLY A 144 4.99 6.32 -14.36
CA GLY A 144 6.20 6.89 -14.98
C GLY A 144 7.16 7.55 -13.99
N ASP A 145 6.73 7.81 -12.75
CA ASP A 145 7.61 8.34 -11.71
C ASP A 145 8.55 7.23 -11.19
N MET A 146 9.83 7.56 -11.01
CA MET A 146 10.86 6.61 -10.55
C MET A 146 10.53 5.98 -9.19
N GLU A 147 9.80 6.69 -8.34
CA GLU A 147 9.43 6.24 -7.00
C GLU A 147 8.43 5.06 -7.02
N GLY A 148 7.53 5.01 -8.01
CA GLY A 148 6.50 3.97 -8.13
C GLY A 148 6.97 2.72 -8.87
N GLU A 149 8.06 2.81 -9.65
CA GLU A 149 8.57 1.72 -10.50
C GLU A 149 8.83 0.43 -9.71
N ILE A 150 9.38 0.52 -8.50
CA ILE A 150 9.71 -0.67 -7.72
C ILE A 150 8.47 -1.45 -7.26
N PHE A 151 7.36 -0.76 -6.97
CA PHE A 151 6.08 -1.40 -6.63
C PHE A 151 5.50 -2.11 -7.86
N TRP A 152 5.56 -1.48 -9.03
CA TRP A 152 5.16 -2.11 -10.29
C TRP A 152 5.97 -3.38 -10.58
N LYS A 153 7.30 -3.32 -10.42
CA LYS A 153 8.17 -4.50 -10.58
C LYS A 153 7.85 -5.61 -9.59
N ALA A 154 7.41 -5.29 -8.38
CA ALA A 154 6.98 -6.29 -7.41
C ALA A 154 5.72 -7.04 -7.88
N PHE A 155 4.78 -6.36 -8.53
CA PHE A 155 3.48 -6.94 -8.88
C PHE A 155 3.36 -7.52 -10.29
N VAL A 156 4.22 -7.13 -11.23
CA VAL A 156 4.15 -7.58 -12.64
C VAL A 156 4.22 -9.10 -12.81
N ASN A 157 4.81 -9.82 -11.85
CA ASN A 157 4.96 -11.28 -11.86
C ASN A 157 4.04 -12.01 -10.87
N LEU A 158 3.00 -11.35 -10.33
CA LEU A 158 2.05 -12.01 -9.42
C LEU A 158 1.25 -13.13 -10.11
N GLU A 159 1.16 -13.17 -11.43
CA GLU A 159 0.38 -14.15 -12.18
C GLU A 159 0.94 -15.59 -12.17
N GLY A 160 2.09 -15.84 -11.53
CA GLY A 160 2.79 -17.14 -11.59
C GLY A 160 2.55 -18.13 -10.45
N LYS A 161 1.77 -17.79 -9.41
CA LYS A 161 1.50 -18.68 -8.27
C LYS A 161 0.00 -18.82 -8.04
N ARG A 162 -0.66 -19.58 -8.91
CA ARG A 162 -1.95 -20.22 -8.60
C ARG A 162 -1.71 -21.57 -7.96
#